data_AF-A0A199UHR8-F1
#
_entry.id   AF-A0A199UHR8-F1
#
_cell.length_a   1.000
_cell.length_b   1.000
_cell.length_c   1.000
_cell.angle_alpha   90.00
_cell.angle_beta   90.00
_cell.angle_gamma   90.00
#
_symmetry.space_group_name_H-M   'P 1'
#
loop_
_entity.id
_entity.type
_entity.pdbx_description
1 polymer ?
#
loop_
_entity_poly.entity_id
_entity_poly.type
_entity_poly.pdbx_seq_one_letter_code
_entity_poly.pdbx_strand_id
1 'polypeptide(L)'
;MASITGSAISFSAPALRRSQAKKETVDKVCEIVKKQLALADGTAVTGESKFTELGADSLDTVEIVMGLEEAFEISVDEGSAQEIATVQDAADLIEQLVEAKA
;
A
#
# COMPACT_ATOMS: atom_id res chain seq x y z
N MET A 1 -44.76 4.32 4.97
CA MET A 1 -43.51 4.89 5.52
C MET A 1 -42.65 3.74 6.01
N ALA A 2 -41.55 3.46 5.31
CA ALA A 2 -40.30 2.92 5.85
C ALA A 2 -39.36 2.70 4.65
N SER A 3 -38.62 3.74 4.29
CA SER A 3 -37.46 3.63 3.41
C SER A 3 -36.39 2.84 4.16
N ILE A 4 -35.94 1.73 3.58
CA ILE A 4 -34.74 1.04 4.05
C ILE A 4 -33.63 1.39 3.05
N THR A 5 -32.85 2.39 3.43
CA THR A 5 -31.69 2.87 2.70
C THR A 5 -30.52 1.91 2.88
N GLY A 6 -29.89 1.56 1.74
CA GLY A 6 -28.45 1.30 1.64
C GLY A 6 -27.92 0.05 2.32
N SER A 7 -27.99 -1.10 1.64
CA SER A 7 -27.05 -2.20 1.91
C SER A 7 -25.89 -2.09 0.92
N ALA A 8 -24.85 -1.36 1.31
CA ALA A 8 -23.54 -1.40 0.66
C ALA A 8 -22.59 -2.17 1.57
N ILE A 9 -22.70 -3.50 1.54
CA ILE A 9 -21.65 -4.39 2.05
C ILE A 9 -20.75 -4.71 0.87
N SER A 10 -19.81 -3.80 0.60
CA SER A 10 -18.62 -4.12 -0.19
C SER A 10 -17.45 -4.22 0.79
N PHE A 11 -17.12 -5.44 1.17
CA PHE A 11 -15.85 -5.76 1.80
C PHE A 11 -15.37 -7.06 1.17
N SER A 12 -14.81 -6.93 -0.04
CA SER A 12 -14.00 -7.97 -0.66
C SER A 12 -12.55 -7.51 -0.55
N ALA A 13 -11.89 -7.93 0.52
CA ALA A 13 -10.43 -8.03 0.56
C ALA A 13 -10.12 -9.30 1.39
N PRO A 14 -9.37 -10.26 0.83
CA PRO A 14 -9.04 -11.49 1.54
C PRO A 14 -8.12 -11.14 2.71
N ALA A 15 -8.43 -11.71 3.87
CA ALA A 15 -7.65 -11.59 5.09
C ALA A 15 -6.27 -12.21 4.89
N LEU A 16 -5.33 -11.42 4.38
CA LEU A 16 -3.92 -11.67 4.53
C LEU A 16 -3.62 -11.59 6.03
N ARG A 17 -3.48 -12.77 6.66
CA ARG A 17 -2.80 -12.92 7.94
C ARG A 17 -1.37 -12.39 7.77
N ARG A 18 -1.14 -11.09 7.89
CA ARG A 18 0.18 -10.51 7.72
C ARG A 18 0.62 -9.85 9.01
N SER A 19 1.85 -10.19 9.39
CA SER A 19 2.66 -9.46 10.37
C SER A 19 2.46 -7.96 10.18
N GLN A 20 2.15 -7.22 11.26
CA GLN A 20 2.22 -5.76 11.20
C GLN A 20 3.65 -5.37 10.85
N ALA A 21 3.85 -4.77 9.68
CA ALA A 21 5.10 -4.10 9.35
C ALA A 21 5.49 -3.13 10.47
N LYS A 22 6.79 -2.95 10.67
CA LYS A 22 7.27 -1.98 11.65
C LYS A 22 6.75 -0.60 11.28
N LYS A 23 6.42 0.21 12.30
CA LYS A 23 5.95 1.59 12.07
C LYS A 23 6.92 2.38 11.18
N GLU A 24 8.22 2.16 11.34
CA GLU A 24 9.26 2.77 10.49
C GLU A 24 9.17 2.36 9.01
N THR A 25 8.80 1.10 8.73
CA THR A 25 8.59 0.61 7.36
C THR A 25 7.37 1.27 6.76
N VAL A 26 6.25 1.31 7.48
CA VAL A 26 5.03 2.00 7.04
C VAL A 26 5.30 3.49 6.78
N ASP A 27 6.00 4.17 7.68
CA ASP A 27 6.34 5.59 7.55
C ASP A 27 7.20 5.83 6.29
N LYS A 28 8.20 4.98 6.03
CA LYS A 28 9.01 5.04 4.81
C LYS A 28 8.20 4.79 3.53
N VAL A 29 7.31 3.80 3.54
CA VAL A 29 6.43 3.54 2.39
C VAL A 29 5.56 4.77 2.13
N CYS A 30 4.96 5.36 3.18
CA CYS A 30 4.18 6.59 3.05
C CYS A 30 4.99 7.73 2.40
N GLU A 31 6.24 7.92 2.82
CA GLU A 31 7.11 8.95 2.25
C GLU A 31 7.41 8.73 0.77
N ILE A 32 7.73 7.50 0.37
CA ILE A 32 8.01 7.14 -1.02
C ILE A 32 6.76 7.40 -1.88
N VAL A 33 5.59 6.97 -1.39
CA VAL A 33 4.31 7.17 -2.09
C VAL A 33 3.99 8.65 -2.26
N LYS A 34 4.16 9.46 -1.20
CA LYS A 34 3.96 10.92 -1.29
C LYS A 34 4.89 11.56 -2.30
N LYS A 35 6.14 11.11 -2.35
CA LYS A 35 7.15 11.63 -3.27
C LYS A 35 6.83 11.28 -4.73
N GLN A 36 6.50 10.03 -5.02
CA GLN A 36 6.20 9.57 -6.38
C GLN A 36 4.91 10.20 -6.91
N LEU A 37 3.86 10.24 -6.09
CA LEU A 37 2.57 10.85 -6.46
C LEU A 37 2.55 12.38 -6.34
N ALA A 38 3.68 13.00 -5.99
CA ALA A 38 3.80 14.44 -5.74
C ALA A 38 2.65 15.00 -4.87
N LEU A 39 2.25 14.25 -3.84
CA LEU A 39 1.14 14.63 -2.97
C LEU A 39 1.51 15.87 -2.17
N ALA A 40 0.54 16.77 -1.98
CA ALA A 40 0.72 17.95 -1.14
C ALA A 40 1.09 17.54 0.31
N ASP A 41 1.90 18.37 0.99
CA ASP A 41 2.37 18.11 2.36
C ASP A 41 1.23 17.86 3.38
N GLY A 42 0.02 18.36 3.08
CA GLY A 42 -1.18 18.15 3.90
C GLY A 42 -1.94 16.85 3.63
N THR A 43 -1.55 16.05 2.64
CA THR A 43 -2.23 14.79 2.32
C THR A 43 -1.92 13.74 3.38
N ALA A 44 -2.98 13.30 4.06
CA ALA A 44 -2.90 12.21 5.02
C ALA A 44 -2.76 10.89 4.28
N VAL A 45 -1.55 10.33 4.29
CA VAL A 45 -1.27 8.96 3.84
C VAL A 45 -1.10 8.11 5.09
N THR A 46 -1.90 7.07 5.20
CA THR A 46 -1.94 6.13 6.33
C THR A 46 -1.83 4.71 5.81
N GLY A 47 -1.56 3.73 6.68
CA GLY A 47 -1.54 2.32 6.28
C GLY A 47 -2.85 1.87 5.60
N GLU A 48 -3.99 2.42 6.02
CA GLU A 48 -5.31 2.09 5.44
C GLU A 48 -5.57 2.78 4.09
N SER A 49 -4.74 3.75 3.70
CA SER A 49 -4.89 4.49 2.45
C SER A 49 -4.63 3.56 1.26
N LYS A 50 -5.57 3.55 0.30
CA LYS A 50 -5.38 2.83 -0.97
C LYS A 50 -4.61 3.68 -1.96
N PHE A 51 -3.73 3.07 -2.74
CA PHE A 51 -2.99 3.74 -3.80
C PHE A 51 -3.93 4.42 -4.82
N THR A 52 -5.00 3.74 -5.19
CA THR A 52 -6.03 4.28 -6.11
C THR A 52 -6.79 5.48 -5.53
N GLU A 53 -6.98 5.54 -4.20
CA GLU A 53 -7.61 6.68 -3.52
C GLU A 53 -6.65 7.88 -3.40
N LEU A 54 -5.35 7.60 -3.36
CA LEU A 54 -4.29 8.61 -3.41
C LEU A 54 -4.06 9.16 -4.83
N GLY A 55 -4.74 8.61 -5.83
CA GLY A 55 -4.63 9.02 -7.23
C GLY A 55 -3.51 8.33 -7.99
N ALA A 56 -2.94 7.26 -7.46
CA ALA A 56 -1.98 6.44 -8.20
C ALA A 56 -2.68 5.75 -9.38
N ASP A 57 -2.12 5.94 -10.56
CA ASP A 57 -2.49 5.18 -11.74
C ASP A 57 -1.65 3.90 -11.89
N SER A 58 -1.86 3.18 -13.00
CA SER A 58 -1.12 1.95 -13.28
C SER A 58 0.39 2.17 -13.48
N LEU A 59 0.80 3.35 -13.97
CA LEU A 59 2.21 3.71 -14.16
C LEU A 59 2.82 4.13 -12.83
N ASP A 60 2.12 4.97 -12.06
CA ASP A 60 2.54 5.40 -10.73
C ASP A 60 2.78 4.20 -9.81
N THR A 61 1.91 3.19 -9.89
CA THR A 61 2.06 1.96 -9.09
C THR A 61 3.37 1.24 -9.42
N VAL A 62 3.77 1.19 -10.70
CA VAL A 62 5.06 0.62 -11.12
C VAL A 62 6.22 1.45 -10.58
N GLU A 63 6.15 2.78 -10.67
CA GLU A 63 7.21 3.68 -10.16
C GLU A 63 7.34 3.64 -8.63
N ILE A 64 6.21 3.49 -7.92
CA ILE A 64 6.18 3.29 -6.47
C ILE A 64 6.84 1.97 -6.12
N VAL A 65 6.44 0.86 -6.75
CA VAL A 65 7.02 -0.47 -6.48
C VAL A 65 8.52 -0.47 -6.75
N MET A 66 8.98 0.07 -7.88
CA MET A 66 10.41 0.19 -8.18
C MET A 66 11.16 1.03 -7.13
N GLY A 67 10.56 2.14 -6.66
CA GLY A 67 11.14 2.96 -5.60
C GLY A 67 11.23 2.23 -4.25
N LEU A 68 10.25 1.37 -3.95
CA LEU A 68 10.24 0.52 -2.76
C LEU A 68 11.31 -0.58 -2.86
N GLU A 69 11.42 -1.24 -4.02
CA GLU A 69 12.47 -2.24 -4.28
C GLU A 69 13.87 -1.66 -4.09
N GLU A 70 14.13 -0.46 -4.63
CA GLU A 70 15.42 0.22 -4.49
C GLU A 70 15.66 0.67 -3.04
N ALA A 71 14.67 1.26 -2.36
CA ALA A 71 14.82 1.80 -1.01
C ALA A 71 15.05 0.72 0.05
N PHE A 72 14.49 -0.47 -0.13
CA PHE A 72 14.62 -1.59 0.80
C PHE A 72 15.55 -2.70 0.29
N GLU A 73 16.14 -2.52 -0.89
CA GLU A 73 16.94 -3.52 -1.61
C GLU A 73 16.24 -4.89 -1.73
N ILE A 74 14.95 -4.89 -2.00
CA ILE A 74 14.14 -6.12 -2.17
C ILE A 74 13.76 -6.31 -3.64
N SER A 75 13.17 -7.46 -3.95
CA SER A 75 12.48 -7.67 -5.22
C SER A 75 11.06 -8.11 -4.95
N VAL A 76 10.11 -7.38 -5.50
CA VAL A 76 8.68 -7.61 -5.41
C VAL A 76 8.24 -8.23 -6.73
N ASP A 77 7.67 -9.42 -6.69
CA ASP A 77 7.14 -10.03 -7.90
C ASP A 77 5.87 -9.32 -8.38
N GLU A 78 5.62 -9.37 -9.70
CA GLU A 78 4.47 -8.71 -10.32
C GLU A 78 3.13 -9.18 -9.71
N GLY A 79 3.01 -10.45 -9.34
CA GLY A 79 1.80 -11.00 -8.72
C GLY A 79 1.54 -10.37 -7.36
N SER A 80 2.56 -10.34 -6.50
CA SER A 80 2.49 -9.68 -5.20
C SER A 80 2.24 -8.18 -5.34
N ALA A 81 2.85 -7.51 -6.31
CA ALA A 81 2.60 -6.09 -6.58
C ALA A 81 1.13 -5.81 -6.99
N GLN A 82 0.52 -6.70 -7.76
CA GLN A 82 -0.90 -6.60 -8.13
C GLN A 82 -1.85 -6.87 -6.95
N GLU A 83 -1.41 -7.60 -5.94
CA GLU A 83 -2.18 -7.84 -4.70
C GLU A 83 -2.11 -6.66 -3.72
N ILE A 84 -1.16 -5.73 -3.89
CA ILE A 84 -1.02 -4.55 -3.04
C ILE A 84 -2.15 -3.56 -3.35
N ALA A 85 -3.07 -3.40 -2.40
CA ALA A 85 -4.16 -2.43 -2.49
C ALA A 85 -3.94 -1.21 -1.59
N THR A 86 -3.37 -1.42 -0.40
CA THR A 86 -3.13 -0.39 0.62
C THR A 86 -1.65 -0.21 0.95
N VAL A 87 -1.32 0.95 1.51
CA VAL A 87 0.03 1.23 2.02
C VAL A 87 0.48 0.20 3.05
N GLN A 88 -0.44 -0.29 3.89
CA GLN A 88 -0.15 -1.35 4.86
C GLN A 88 0.21 -2.66 4.15
N ASP A 89 -0.53 -3.05 3.10
CA ASP A 89 -0.23 -4.28 2.35
C ASP A 89 1.17 -4.24 1.74
N ALA A 90 1.56 -3.08 1.20
CA ALA A 90 2.90 -2.85 0.67
C ALA A 90 3.95 -2.96 1.78
N ALA A 91 3.74 -2.28 2.90
CA ALA A 91 4.67 -2.30 4.03
C ALA A 91 4.86 -3.71 4.60
N ASP A 92 3.78 -4.46 4.74
CA ASP A 92 3.81 -5.83 5.27
C ASP A 92 4.56 -6.78 4.32
N LEU A 93 4.38 -6.61 3.01
CA LEU A 93 5.11 -7.38 2.00
C LEU A 93 6.61 -7.03 2.03
N ILE A 94 6.94 -5.74 2.09
CA ILE A 94 8.32 -5.26 2.17
C ILE A 94 9.01 -5.84 3.39
N GLU A 95 8.37 -5.77 4.56
CA GLU A 95 8.94 -6.30 5.80
C GLU A 95 9.24 -7.80 5.65
N GLN A 96 8.32 -8.58 5.07
CA GLN A 96 8.53 -10.01 4.84
C GLN A 96 9.70 -10.29 3.89
N LEU A 97 9.85 -9.50 2.83
CA LEU A 97 10.93 -9.66 1.87
C LEU A 97 12.28 -9.25 2.47
N VAL A 98 12.31 -8.18 3.27
CA VAL A 98 13.50 -7.74 4.01
C VAL A 98 13.93 -8.80 5.03
N GLU A 99 12.98 -9.36 5.79
CA GLU A 99 13.26 -10.43 6.75
C GLU A 99 13.68 -11.74 6.07
N ALA A 100 13.13 -12.06 4.90
CA ALA A 100 13.52 -13.25 4.13
C ALA A 100 14.90 -13.10 3.46
N LYS A 101 15.36 -11.86 3.22
CA LYS A 101 16.69 -11.56 2.67
C LYS A 101 17.79 -11.52 3.76
N ALA A 102 17.43 -11.24 5.01
CA ALA A 102 18.34 -11.12 6.16
C ALA A 102 18.82 -12.49 6.69
#